data_AF-A0A3N5KGL9-F1
#
_entry.id   AF-A0A3N5KGL9-F1
#
_cell.length_a   1.000
_cell.length_b   1.000
_cell.length_c   1.000
_cell.angle_alpha   90.00
_cell.angle_beta   90.00
_cell.angle_gamma   90.00
#
_symmetry.space_group_name_H-M   'P 1'
#
loop_
_entity.id
_entity.type
_entity.pdbx_description
1 polymer ?
#
loop_
_entity_poly.entity_id
_entity_poly.type
_entity_poly.pdbx_seq_one_letter_code
_entity_poly.pdbx_strand_id
1 'polypeptide(L)' 'MDVRYSTDPKGFQKMTSEELRHAYLIDNLFLPDQVPMTYSDIDRSITGSAVPVTGKLKLLAT' A
#
# COMPACT_ATOMS: atom_id res chain seq x y z
N MET A 1 -0.29 5.54 -7.71
CA MET A 1 -0.87 4.61 -6.72
C MET A 1 -0.02 3.35 -6.75
N ASP A 2 0.46 2.89 -5.61
CA ASP A 2 1.17 1.60 -5.52
C ASP A 2 0.14 0.47 -5.67
N VAL A 3 0.43 -0.55 -6.47
CA VAL A 3 -0.52 -1.62 -6.80
C VAL A 3 0.08 -2.95 -6.39
N ARG A 4 -0.61 -3.65 -5.48
CA ARG A 4 -0.22 -4.97 -4.98
C ARG A 4 -1.14 -6.02 -5.58
N TYR A 5 -0.52 -7.08 -6.09
CA TYR A 5 -1.22 -8.24 -6.62
C TYR A 5 -1.13 -9.41 -5.66
N SER A 6 -2.24 -10.12 -5.54
CA SER A 6 -2.39 -11.34 -4.79
C SER A 6 -1.56 -12.44 -5.43
N THR A 7 -0.93 -13.24 -4.58
CA THR A 7 -0.17 -14.41 -5.03
C THR A 7 -0.97 -15.66 -4.75
N ASP A 8 -0.82 -16.67 -5.59
CA ASP A 8 -1.40 -17.98 -5.30
C ASP A 8 -0.68 -18.63 -4.09
N PRO A 9 -1.33 -19.57 -3.38
CA PRO A 9 -0.74 -20.20 -2.20
C PRO A 9 0.59 -20.93 -2.45
N LYS A 10 0.81 -21.48 -3.65
CA LYS A 10 2.07 -22.18 -3.97
C LYS A 10 3.18 -21.19 -4.28
N GLY A 11 2.86 -20.08 -4.94
CA GLY A 11 3.77 -18.96 -5.16
C GLY A 11 4.23 -18.34 -3.85
N PHE A 12 3.29 -18.05 -2.94
CA PHE A 12 3.55 -17.46 -1.63
C PHE A 12 4.59 -18.25 -0.81
N GLN A 13 4.47 -19.57 -0.77
CA GLN A 13 5.37 -20.43 0.01
C GLN A 13 6.83 -20.43 -0.46
N LYS A 14 7.10 -20.00 -1.69
CA LYS A 14 8.44 -19.99 -2.29
C LYS A 14 9.13 -18.63 -2.21
N MET A 15 8.41 -17.60 -1.75
CA MET A 15 8.93 -16.25 -1.70
C MET A 15 10.02 -16.11 -0.63
N THR A 16 11.06 -15.38 -0.98
CA THR A 16 12.06 -14.87 -0.05
C THR A 16 11.46 -13.78 0.85
N SER A 17 12.14 -13.46 1.95
CA SER A 17 11.73 -12.38 2.85
C SER A 17 11.63 -11.03 2.16
N GLU A 18 12.49 -10.77 1.16
CA GLU A 18 12.47 -9.52 0.40
C GLU A 18 11.24 -9.45 -0.50
N GLU A 19 10.93 -10.52 -1.23
CA GLU A 19 9.74 -10.62 -2.08
C GLU A 19 8.45 -10.49 -1.26
N LEU A 20 8.38 -11.14 -0.08
CA LEU A 20 7.23 -11.02 0.82
C LEU A 20 7.02 -9.57 1.29
N ARG A 21 8.09 -8.84 1.63
CA ARG A 21 7.98 -7.44 2.03
C ARG A 21 7.54 -6.57 0.86
N HIS A 22 8.12 -6.78 -0.31
CA HIS A 22 7.75 -6.04 -1.51
C HIS A 22 6.28 -6.29 -1.91
N ALA A 23 5.76 -7.49 -1.72
CA ALA A 23 4.37 -7.82 -2.03
C ALA A 23 3.38 -7.30 -0.97
N TYR A 24 3.67 -7.48 0.32
CA TYR A 24 2.65 -7.34 1.37
C TYR A 24 2.89 -6.21 2.37
N LEU A 25 4.11 -5.70 2.50
CA LEU A 25 4.40 -4.63 3.45
C LEU A 25 4.20 -3.27 2.79
N ILE A 26 3.50 -2.38 3.50
CA ILE A 26 3.45 -0.95 3.21
C ILE A 26 4.33 -0.27 4.27
N ASP A 27 5.53 0.17 3.88
CA ASP A 27 6.54 0.74 4.78
C ASP A 27 6.53 2.27 4.84
N ASN A 28 5.76 2.91 3.96
CA ASN A 28 5.64 4.35 3.81
C ASN A 28 4.22 4.85 4.10
N LEU A 29 3.48 4.15 4.97
CA LEU A 29 2.06 4.44 5.20
C LEU A 29 1.83 5.82 5.82
N PHE A 30 2.65 6.26 6.77
CA PHE A 30 2.47 7.51 7.52
C PHE A 30 3.50 8.58 7.10
N LEU A 31 3.15 9.34 6.07
CA LEU A 31 3.97 10.44 5.56
C LEU A 31 3.32 11.79 5.93
N PRO A 32 4.04 12.71 6.59
CA PRO A 32 3.54 14.04 6.88
C PRO A 32 3.08 14.76 5.62
N ASP A 33 1.91 15.40 5.71
CA ASP A 33 1.30 16.22 4.66
C ASP A 33 1.12 15.50 3.31
N GLN A 34 1.02 14.17 3.33
CA GLN A 34 0.80 13.33 2.15
C GLN A 34 -0.35 12.35 2.38
N VAL A 35 -0.91 11.89 1.27
CA VAL A 35 -1.94 10.84 1.25
C VAL A 35 -1.43 9.67 0.40
N PRO A 36 -0.46 8.87 0.90
CA PRO A 36 0.00 7.70 0.18
C PRO A 36 -1.15 6.68 0.07
N MET A 37 -1.26 6.05 -1.08
CA MET A 37 -2.32 5.08 -1.37
C MET A 37 -1.71 3.84 -2.06
N THR A 38 -2.05 2.69 -1.49
CA THR A 38 -1.75 1.37 -2.03
C THR A 38 -3.06 0.66 -2.34
N TYR A 39 -3.26 0.30 -3.59
CA TYR A 39 -4.34 -0.56 -4.04
C TYR A 39 -3.90 -2.01 -3.90
N SER A 40 -4.76 -2.84 -3.32
CA SER A 40 -4.63 -4.28 -3.29
C SER A 40 -5.66 -4.88 -4.23
N ASP A 41 -5.25 -5.80 -5.10
CA ASP A 41 -6.20 -6.55 -5.94
C ASP A 41 -7.13 -7.46 -5.11
N ILE A 42 -6.77 -7.77 -3.87
CA ILE A 42 -7.58 -8.49 -2.90
C ILE A 42 -8.75 -7.57 -2.53
N ASP A 43 -9.93 -7.95 -3.03
CA ASP A 43 -11.19 -7.23 -2.90
C ASP A 43 -11.13 -5.76 -3.35
N ARG A 44 -10.13 -5.42 -4.18
CA ARG A 44 -9.90 -4.05 -4.71
C ARG A 44 -9.77 -3.00 -3.61
N SER A 45 -9.29 -3.41 -2.44
CA SER A 45 -9.16 -2.52 -1.28
C SER A 45 -8.07 -1.46 -1.53
N ILE A 46 -8.32 -0.23 -1.06
CA ILE A 46 -7.32 0.84 -1.06
C ILE A 46 -6.95 1.14 0.38
N THR A 47 -5.68 0.94 0.72
CA THR A 47 -5.11 1.28 2.02
C THR A 47 -4.26 2.52 1.88
N GLY A 48 -4.44 3.48 2.78
CA GLY A 48 -3.66 4.71 2.80
C GLY A 48 -3.76 5.38 4.16
N SER A 49 -3.06 6.49 4.34
CA SER A 49 -3.19 7.33 5.52
C SER A 49 -3.22 8.80 5.14
N ALA A 50 -3.65 9.64 6.09
CA ALA A 50 -3.52 11.08 5.99
C ALA A 50 -2.96 11.59 7.32
N VAL A 51 -1.78 12.21 7.27
CA VAL A 51 -1.11 12.78 8.44
C VAL A 51 -0.97 14.30 8.24
N PRO A 52 -2.03 15.09 8.46
CA PRO A 52 -1.97 16.54 8.30
C PRO A 52 -1.13 17.18 9.41
N VAL A 53 -0.10 17.94 9.02
CA VAL A 53 0.79 18.68 9.94
C VAL A 53 0.70 20.18 9.67
N THR A 54 0.81 20.60 8.40
CA THR A 54 0.82 22.01 8.01
C THR A 54 -0.53 22.51 7.50
N GLY A 55 -1.39 21.61 7.02
CA GLY A 55 -2.67 22.01 6.43
C GLY A 55 -3.63 20.85 6.16
N LYS A 56 -4.78 21.20 5.58
CA LYS A 56 -5.80 20.23 5.18
C LYS A 56 -5.32 19.44 3.96
N LEU A 57 -5.41 18.12 4.04
CA LEU A 57 -5.14 17.23 2.92
C LEU A 57 -6.42 16.92 2.16
N LYS A 58 -6.31 16.83 0.82
CA LYS A 58 -7.41 16.44 -0.07
C LYS A 58 -7.19 15.02 -0.54
N LEU A 59 -8.24 14.21 -0.50
CA LEU A 59 -8.25 12.92 -1.17
C LEU A 59 -8.64 13.15 -2.63
N LEU A 60 -7.67 13.00 -3.54
CA LEU A 60 -7.87 13.14 -4.97
C LEU A 60 -7.99 11.76 -5.61
N ALA A 61 -9.00 11.57 -6.46
CA ALA A 61 -9.05 10.45 -7.40
C ALA A 61 -8.33 10.89 -8.67
N THR A 62 -7.15 10.33 -8.92
CA THR A 62 -6.46 10.41 -10.23
C THR A 62 -6.77 9.17 -11.04
#